data_AF-A0A6G3ZUQ5-F1
#
_entry.id   AF-A0A6G3ZUQ5-F1
#
_cell.length_a   1.000
_cell.length_b   1.000
_cell.length_c   1.000
_cell.angle_alpha   90.00
_cell.angle_beta   90.00
_cell.angle_gamma   90.00
#
_symmetry.space_group_name_H-M   'P 1'
#
loop_
_entity.id
_entity.type
_entity.pdbx_description
1 polymer ?
#
loop_
_entity_poly.entity_id
_entity_poly.type
_entity_poly.pdbx_seq_one_letter_code
_entity_poly.pdbx_strand_id
1 'polypeptide(L)'
;MKKRWMVLASCVLATSLMAGSVYAKSEGDSNKGKSDTVKVNLDLKVKSGSEQTVTSDTYGNQGHNGYKGLLNAINNVKDKPAGVVIADLLLTKYETHLTAEMKAQLEAIKDKDAALSAAADLLDKNGSVTDAVYVQKEAIIANVSNLDSYKKLGKLYDKLGKKGIKLYVNGAEPTFEVAPFIREGNTLVPFRAISEALKATVTWNEEERSVTVTRDGITVKLFIDSKTATVNGKEVTLEVPASIEKGSTVVPVRFVSEALKAAVKWESETQSVVIYEQ
;
A
#
# COMPACT_ATOMS: atom_id res chain seq x y z
N MET A 1 -41.61 -15.87 -26.53
CA MET A 1 -41.93 -16.04 -25.09
C MET A 1 -40.75 -15.54 -24.27
N LYS A 2 -40.94 -14.46 -23.51
CA LYS A 2 -39.92 -13.83 -22.65
C LYS A 2 -39.94 -14.52 -21.28
N LYS A 3 -38.80 -14.89 -20.71
CA LYS A 3 -38.66 -15.18 -19.28
C LYS A 3 -37.58 -14.29 -18.69
N ARG A 4 -38.04 -13.28 -17.93
CA ARG A 4 -37.27 -12.45 -17.01
C ARG A 4 -37.01 -13.29 -15.76
N TRP A 5 -35.78 -13.32 -15.27
CA TRP A 5 -35.47 -13.73 -13.91
C TRP A 5 -35.01 -12.51 -13.12
N MET A 6 -35.65 -12.32 -11.96
CA MET A 6 -35.52 -11.18 -11.07
C MET A 6 -35.61 -11.76 -9.65
N VAL A 7 -34.51 -11.76 -8.89
CA VAL A 7 -34.45 -11.94 -7.43
C VAL A 7 -33.16 -11.23 -6.97
N LEU A 8 -33.23 -9.98 -6.52
CA LEU A 8 -33.36 -9.50 -5.13
C LEU A 8 -32.19 -9.88 -4.22
N ALA A 9 -31.21 -8.97 -4.09
CA ALA A 9 -30.21 -8.97 -3.03
C ALA A 9 -30.64 -7.96 -1.95
N SER A 10 -31.05 -8.46 -0.79
CA SER A 10 -31.41 -7.65 0.37
C SER A 10 -30.15 -7.29 1.16
N CYS A 11 -29.94 -5.98 1.31
CA CYS A 11 -28.88 -5.37 2.10
C CYS A 11 -29.28 -5.39 3.59
N VAL A 12 -28.42 -5.89 4.48
CA VAL A 12 -28.57 -5.70 5.94
C VAL A 12 -27.45 -4.79 6.42
N LEU A 13 -27.80 -3.52 6.62
CA LEU A 13 -27.01 -2.52 7.35
C LEU A 13 -27.24 -2.73 8.85
N ALA A 14 -26.19 -3.14 9.57
CA ALA A 14 -26.19 -3.10 11.03
C ALA A 14 -25.45 -1.84 11.49
N THR A 15 -26.21 -0.78 11.77
CA THR A 15 -25.78 0.38 12.55
C THR A 15 -25.96 0.10 14.04
N SER A 16 -24.93 0.28 14.85
CA SER A 16 -25.12 0.58 16.29
C SER A 16 -24.17 1.69 16.74
N LEU A 17 -24.72 2.89 16.86
CA LEU A 17 -24.25 3.98 17.72
C LEU A 17 -24.74 3.76 19.15
N MET A 18 -23.95 4.20 20.14
CA MET A 18 -24.29 4.87 21.42
C MET A 18 -23.09 4.71 22.38
N ALA A 19 -22.35 5.79 22.71
CA ALA A 19 -22.47 6.62 23.93
C ALA A 19 -22.07 5.86 25.22
N GLY A 20 -21.27 6.35 26.17
CA GLY A 20 -20.60 7.63 26.40
C GLY A 20 -19.77 7.54 27.70
N SER A 21 -18.88 8.51 27.88
CA SER A 21 -18.19 9.01 29.09
C SER A 21 -18.41 8.32 30.46
N VAL A 22 -17.33 8.16 31.24
CA VAL A 22 -17.18 8.76 32.59
C VAL A 22 -15.69 8.95 32.93
N TYR A 23 -15.35 10.19 33.29
CA TYR A 23 -14.14 10.64 33.97
C TYR A 23 -14.29 10.38 35.48
N ALA A 24 -13.24 9.90 36.16
CA ALA A 24 -13.10 10.12 37.60
C ALA A 24 -11.61 10.15 37.99
N LYS A 25 -11.17 11.34 38.38
CA LYS A 25 -9.89 11.67 39.02
C LYS A 25 -10.14 11.71 40.53
N SER A 26 -9.30 11.08 41.35
CA SER A 26 -9.12 11.46 42.75
C SER A 26 -7.64 11.49 43.12
N GLU A 27 -7.25 12.61 43.72
CA GLU A 27 -5.90 12.96 44.16
C GLU A 27 -5.56 12.43 45.57
N GLY A 28 -4.25 12.42 45.84
CA GLY A 28 -3.65 12.54 47.18
C GLY A 28 -3.08 11.24 47.74
N ASP A 29 -1.96 11.20 48.46
CA ASP A 29 -0.84 12.11 48.74
C ASP A 29 0.24 11.24 49.46
N SER A 30 1.50 11.67 49.37
CA SER A 30 2.66 11.43 50.24
C SER A 30 2.90 10.09 51.00
N ASN A 31 4.07 9.48 50.76
CA ASN A 31 5.28 9.58 51.61
C ASN A 31 6.20 8.32 51.57
N LYS A 32 7.49 8.59 51.77
CA LYS A 32 8.74 7.81 51.76
C LYS A 32 8.75 6.44 52.48
N GLY A 33 9.58 5.53 51.96
CA GLY A 33 10.47 4.72 52.80
C GLY A 33 10.92 3.35 52.27
N LYS A 34 12.24 3.23 52.02
CA LYS A 34 13.11 2.03 52.07
C LYS A 34 12.99 0.91 51.01
N SER A 35 14.01 0.88 50.15
CA SER A 35 14.96 -0.23 49.91
C SER A 35 14.44 -1.66 50.09
N ASP A 36 14.32 -2.39 48.98
CA ASP A 36 14.93 -3.71 48.84
C ASP A 36 15.31 -3.96 47.38
N THR A 37 16.60 -4.08 47.14
CA THR A 37 17.21 -4.51 45.88
C THR A 37 16.96 -5.99 45.66
N VAL A 38 16.13 -6.35 44.67
CA VAL A 38 16.15 -7.69 44.08
C VAL A 38 17.05 -7.64 42.84
N LYS A 39 18.29 -8.13 43.01
CA LYS A 39 19.18 -8.46 41.90
C LYS A 39 18.65 -9.75 41.25
N VAL A 40 18.11 -9.66 40.04
CA VAL A 40 17.92 -10.85 39.20
C VAL A 40 19.20 -11.05 38.39
N ASN A 41 20.03 -11.98 38.83
CA ASN A 41 21.13 -12.51 38.01
C ASN A 41 20.52 -13.40 36.92
N LEU A 42 20.58 -12.97 35.67
CA LEU A 42 20.32 -13.83 34.52
C LEU A 42 21.66 -14.19 33.88
N ASP A 43 22.24 -15.28 34.37
CA ASP A 43 23.44 -15.90 33.78
C ASP A 43 23.03 -16.54 32.43
N LEU A 44 23.22 -15.81 31.33
CA LEU A 44 23.08 -16.35 29.98
C LEU A 44 24.47 -16.66 29.43
N LYS A 45 24.88 -17.93 29.55
CA LYS A 45 26.02 -18.50 28.82
C LYS A 45 25.80 -18.33 27.31
N VAL A 46 26.57 -17.42 26.70
CA VAL A 46 26.68 -17.27 25.25
C VAL A 46 27.36 -18.51 24.68
N LYS A 47 26.61 -19.35 23.95
CA LYS A 47 27.18 -20.27 22.96
C LYS A 47 27.15 -19.56 21.61
N SER A 48 28.33 -19.40 21.01
CA SER A 48 28.49 -18.93 19.63
C SER A 48 27.78 -19.91 18.68
N GLY A 49 26.65 -19.49 18.12
CA GLY A 49 25.97 -20.15 17.02
C GLY A 49 25.99 -19.20 15.83
N SER A 50 26.67 -19.62 14.77
CA SER A 50 26.71 -19.00 13.45
C SER A 50 25.36 -18.47 13.00
N GLU A 51 25.33 -17.23 12.50
CA GLU A 51 24.24 -16.68 11.70
C GLU A 51 23.97 -17.61 10.51
N GLN A 52 22.94 -18.43 10.62
CA GLN A 52 22.41 -19.18 9.49
C GLN A 52 21.25 -18.38 8.92
N THR A 53 21.52 -17.70 7.80
CA THR A 53 20.47 -17.29 6.88
C THR A 53 19.66 -18.53 6.51
N VAL A 54 18.34 -18.47 6.68
CA VAL A 54 17.42 -19.54 6.27
C VAL A 54 17.45 -19.62 4.75
N THR A 55 18.43 -20.35 4.24
CA THR A 55 18.50 -20.80 2.85
C THR A 55 18.09 -22.27 2.83
N SER A 56 17.91 -22.81 1.62
CA SER A 56 17.33 -24.12 1.29
C SER A 56 17.76 -25.31 2.16
N ASP A 57 18.88 -25.21 2.87
CA ASP A 57 19.56 -26.32 3.52
C ASP A 57 18.96 -26.69 4.89
N THR A 58 18.06 -25.86 5.45
CA THR A 58 17.21 -26.28 6.60
C THR A 58 16.13 -27.28 6.18
N TYR A 59 15.69 -27.25 4.91
CA TYR A 59 14.78 -28.24 4.36
C TYR A 59 15.59 -29.34 3.69
N GLY A 60 15.98 -30.37 4.47
CA GLY A 60 16.57 -31.58 3.91
C GLY A 60 15.71 -32.11 2.77
N ASN A 61 16.20 -31.99 1.53
CA ASN A 61 15.70 -32.60 0.29
C ASN A 61 14.18 -32.83 0.14
N GLN A 62 13.33 -31.95 0.70
CA GLN A 62 11.85 -32.07 0.72
C GLN A 62 11.13 -30.70 0.69
N GLY A 63 11.66 -29.72 -0.03
CA GLY A 63 10.94 -28.49 -0.35
C GLY A 63 9.89 -28.70 -1.46
N HIS A 64 8.93 -29.61 -1.29
CA HIS A 64 7.99 -30.04 -2.34
C HIS A 64 6.61 -29.36 -2.32
N ASN A 65 6.45 -28.17 -1.70
CA ASN A 65 5.13 -27.60 -1.45
C ASN A 65 4.98 -26.10 -1.78
N GLY A 66 5.78 -25.53 -2.69
CA GLY A 66 5.72 -24.11 -3.04
C GLY A 66 4.31 -23.63 -3.43
N TYR A 67 3.65 -24.32 -4.37
CA TYR A 67 2.27 -24.00 -4.78
C TYR A 67 1.23 -24.27 -3.68
N LYS A 68 1.44 -25.28 -2.82
CA LYS A 68 0.53 -25.57 -1.69
C LYS A 68 0.56 -24.48 -0.63
N GLY A 69 1.74 -23.88 -0.39
CA GLY A 69 1.87 -22.70 0.46
C GLY A 69 1.06 -21.52 -0.07
N LEU A 70 1.13 -21.27 -1.39
CA LEU A 70 0.35 -20.23 -2.05
C LEU A 70 -1.17 -20.50 -2.01
N LEU A 71 -1.60 -21.75 -2.19
CA LEU A 71 -3.01 -22.16 -2.03
C LEU A 71 -3.53 -21.99 -0.61
N ASN A 72 -2.68 -22.17 0.41
CA ASN A 72 -3.08 -21.87 1.78
C ASN A 72 -3.12 -20.37 2.05
N ALA A 73 -2.17 -19.61 1.48
CA ALA A 73 -2.13 -18.17 1.60
C ALA A 73 -3.38 -17.52 1.01
N ILE A 74 -3.84 -17.98 -0.16
CA ILE A 74 -4.98 -17.35 -0.85
C ILE A 74 -6.27 -17.39 -0.03
N ASN A 75 -6.50 -18.43 0.78
CA ASN A 75 -7.69 -18.51 1.63
C ASN A 75 -7.78 -17.35 2.65
N ASN A 76 -6.64 -16.78 3.05
CA ASN A 76 -6.56 -15.66 4.01
C ASN A 76 -6.61 -14.29 3.34
N VAL A 77 -6.43 -14.24 2.01
CA VAL A 77 -6.29 -12.99 1.27
C VAL A 77 -7.16 -12.90 0.01
N LYS A 78 -8.07 -13.85 -0.23
CA LYS A 78 -8.97 -13.89 -1.39
C LYS A 78 -9.74 -12.58 -1.64
N ASP A 79 -9.98 -11.83 -0.57
CA ASP A 79 -10.71 -10.57 -0.61
C ASP A 79 -9.81 -9.32 -0.65
N LYS A 80 -8.48 -9.51 -0.66
CA LYS A 80 -7.46 -8.46 -0.61
C LYS A 80 -6.70 -8.38 -1.94
N PRO A 81 -5.99 -7.26 -2.24
CA PRO A 81 -5.12 -7.14 -3.42
C PRO A 81 -4.15 -8.32 -3.59
N ALA A 82 -3.56 -8.76 -2.47
CA ALA A 82 -2.62 -9.88 -2.45
C ALA A 82 -3.25 -11.20 -2.94
N GLY A 83 -4.57 -11.38 -2.81
CA GLY A 83 -5.27 -12.57 -3.29
C GLY A 83 -5.30 -12.68 -4.81
N VAL A 84 -5.46 -11.55 -5.52
CA VAL A 84 -5.42 -11.52 -6.99
C VAL A 84 -4.02 -11.82 -7.51
N VAL A 85 -2.98 -11.24 -6.89
CA VAL A 85 -1.58 -11.52 -7.24
C VAL A 85 -1.23 -12.99 -7.00
N ILE A 86 -1.66 -13.57 -5.88
CA ILE A 86 -1.45 -15.00 -5.59
C ILE A 86 -2.25 -15.87 -6.57
N ALA A 87 -3.48 -15.48 -6.92
CA ALA A 87 -4.28 -16.20 -7.92
C ALA A 87 -3.61 -16.21 -9.28
N ASP A 88 -3.14 -15.07 -9.76
CA ASP A 88 -2.41 -14.95 -11.03
C ASP A 88 -1.10 -15.76 -11.00
N LEU A 89 -0.33 -15.69 -9.92
CA LEU A 89 0.89 -16.49 -9.77
C LEU A 89 0.61 -18.00 -9.81
N LEU A 90 -0.47 -18.45 -9.16
CA LEU A 90 -0.90 -19.86 -9.17
C LEU A 90 -1.33 -20.29 -10.57
N LEU A 91 -2.14 -19.47 -11.26
CA LEU A 91 -2.62 -19.73 -12.61
C LEU A 91 -1.48 -19.71 -13.64
N THR A 92 -0.51 -18.80 -13.51
CA THR A 92 0.57 -18.61 -14.50
C THR A 92 1.75 -19.55 -14.32
N LYS A 93 2.19 -19.80 -13.07
CA LYS A 93 3.41 -20.61 -12.80
C LYS A 93 3.13 -22.04 -12.37
N TYR A 94 1.92 -22.33 -11.89
CA TYR A 94 1.59 -23.63 -11.29
C TYR A 94 0.34 -24.26 -11.91
N GLU A 95 -0.03 -23.86 -13.13
CA GLU A 95 -1.27 -24.25 -13.79
C GLU A 95 -1.50 -25.78 -13.83
N THR A 96 -0.43 -26.55 -14.06
CA THR A 96 -0.44 -28.01 -14.15
C THR A 96 -0.71 -28.71 -12.82
N HIS A 97 -0.61 -27.99 -11.70
CA HIS A 97 -0.84 -28.50 -10.35
C HIS A 97 -2.23 -28.18 -9.80
N LEU A 98 -3.08 -27.52 -10.59
CA LEU A 98 -4.41 -27.05 -10.18
C LEU A 98 -5.52 -27.92 -10.77
N THR A 99 -6.52 -28.26 -9.96
CA THR A 99 -7.76 -28.89 -10.47
C THR A 99 -8.62 -27.86 -11.21
N ALA A 100 -9.57 -28.33 -12.03
CA ALA A 100 -10.49 -27.43 -12.73
C ALA A 100 -11.30 -26.54 -11.76
N GLU A 101 -11.70 -27.07 -10.60
CA GLU A 101 -12.40 -26.31 -9.56
C GLU A 101 -11.52 -25.22 -8.95
N MET A 102 -10.26 -25.55 -8.64
CA MET A 102 -9.30 -24.59 -8.13
C MET A 102 -9.04 -23.50 -9.17
N LYS A 103 -8.85 -23.86 -10.45
CA LYS A 103 -8.69 -22.88 -11.54
C LYS A 103 -9.90 -21.95 -11.62
N ALA A 104 -11.13 -22.48 -11.57
CA ALA A 104 -12.34 -21.66 -11.60
C ALA A 104 -12.43 -20.68 -10.42
N GLN A 105 -12.04 -21.11 -9.20
CA GLN A 105 -11.99 -20.22 -8.03
C GLN A 105 -10.92 -19.14 -8.17
N LEU A 106 -9.75 -19.49 -8.70
CA LEU A 106 -8.64 -18.55 -8.92
C LEU A 106 -8.98 -17.56 -10.04
N GLU A 107 -9.60 -17.99 -11.13
CA GLU A 107 -10.07 -17.10 -12.21
C GLU A 107 -11.19 -16.18 -11.70
N ALA A 108 -12.10 -16.65 -10.84
CA ALA A 108 -13.11 -15.77 -10.23
C ALA A 108 -12.49 -14.70 -9.31
N ILE A 109 -11.41 -15.05 -8.59
CA ILE A 109 -10.64 -14.08 -7.80
C ILE A 109 -9.92 -13.09 -8.74
N LYS A 110 -9.34 -13.58 -9.83
CA LYS A 110 -8.64 -12.79 -10.84
C LYS A 110 -9.57 -11.81 -11.57
N ASP A 111 -10.79 -12.22 -11.90
CA ASP A 111 -11.78 -11.39 -12.60
C ASP A 111 -12.52 -10.41 -11.67
N LYS A 112 -12.19 -10.40 -10.37
CA LYS A 112 -12.85 -9.56 -9.37
C LYS A 112 -12.74 -8.07 -9.71
N ASP A 113 -11.60 -7.60 -10.19
CA ASP A 113 -11.41 -6.19 -10.58
C ASP A 113 -12.27 -5.82 -11.80
N ALA A 114 -12.33 -6.69 -12.81
CA ALA A 114 -13.16 -6.49 -13.99
C ALA A 114 -14.66 -6.44 -13.64
N ALA A 115 -15.14 -7.35 -12.79
CA ALA A 115 -16.53 -7.37 -12.33
C ALA A 115 -16.90 -6.12 -11.52
N LEU A 116 -16.02 -5.69 -10.60
CA LEU A 116 -16.20 -4.46 -9.84
C LEU A 116 -16.18 -3.24 -10.76
N SER A 117 -15.25 -3.18 -11.71
CA SER A 117 -15.20 -2.07 -12.67
C SER A 117 -16.45 -1.99 -13.56
N ALA A 118 -16.99 -3.14 -14.01
CA ALA A 118 -18.24 -3.18 -14.75
C ALA A 118 -19.43 -2.71 -13.90
N ALA A 119 -19.48 -3.06 -12.61
CA ALA A 119 -20.49 -2.56 -11.68
C ALA A 119 -20.38 -1.03 -11.48
N ALA A 120 -19.16 -0.50 -11.36
CA ALA A 120 -18.93 0.94 -11.31
C ALA A 120 -19.43 1.64 -12.59
N ASP A 121 -19.17 1.07 -13.77
CA ASP A 121 -19.67 1.61 -15.05
C ASP A 121 -21.21 1.64 -15.10
N LEU A 122 -21.90 0.66 -14.51
CA LEU A 122 -23.37 0.65 -14.40
C LEU A 122 -23.90 1.71 -13.43
N LEU A 123 -23.25 1.87 -12.27
CA LEU A 123 -23.61 2.89 -11.28
C LEU A 123 -23.47 4.30 -11.86
N ASP A 124 -22.38 4.56 -12.58
CA ASP A 124 -22.14 5.83 -13.28
C ASP A 124 -23.21 6.10 -14.34
N LYS A 125 -23.54 5.09 -15.18
CA LYS A 125 -24.62 5.20 -16.19
C LYS A 125 -25.99 5.48 -15.57
N ASN A 126 -26.24 4.99 -14.37
CA ASN A 126 -27.47 5.23 -13.62
C ASN A 126 -27.45 6.54 -12.82
N GLY A 127 -26.39 7.34 -12.93
CA GLY A 127 -26.26 8.64 -12.29
C GLY A 127 -25.70 8.61 -10.86
N SER A 128 -25.37 7.44 -10.32
CA SER A 128 -24.74 7.32 -8.99
C SER A 128 -23.20 7.37 -9.09
N VAL A 129 -22.67 8.55 -9.43
CA VAL A 129 -21.23 8.76 -9.63
C VAL A 129 -20.43 8.50 -8.34
N THR A 130 -20.98 8.85 -7.17
CA THR A 130 -20.32 8.62 -5.88
C THR A 130 -20.18 7.13 -5.56
N ASP A 131 -21.22 6.34 -5.81
CA ASP A 131 -21.15 4.89 -5.60
C ASP A 131 -20.21 4.25 -6.62
N ALA A 132 -20.23 4.73 -7.87
CA ALA A 132 -19.30 4.29 -8.90
C ALA A 132 -17.84 4.53 -8.49
N VAL A 133 -17.53 5.68 -7.88
CA VAL A 133 -16.19 5.96 -7.32
C VAL A 133 -15.83 4.94 -6.26
N TYR A 134 -16.73 4.66 -5.31
CA TYR A 134 -16.47 3.70 -4.24
C TYR A 134 -16.16 2.32 -4.81
N VAL A 135 -17.00 1.81 -5.70
CA VAL A 135 -16.81 0.49 -6.33
C VAL A 135 -15.56 0.46 -7.20
N GLN A 136 -15.25 1.53 -7.92
CA GLN A 136 -14.04 1.58 -8.75
C GLN A 136 -12.75 1.60 -7.92
N LYS A 137 -12.77 2.17 -6.70
CA LYS A 137 -11.66 2.04 -5.75
C LYS A 137 -11.46 0.58 -5.32
N GLU A 138 -12.53 -0.15 -5.06
CA GLU A 138 -12.45 -1.58 -4.73
C GLU A 138 -11.88 -2.39 -5.92
N ALA A 139 -12.22 -2.05 -7.16
CA ALA A 139 -11.63 -2.66 -8.35
C ALA A 139 -10.11 -2.42 -8.43
N ILE A 140 -9.66 -1.20 -8.14
CA ILE A 140 -8.24 -0.85 -8.06
C ILE A 140 -7.54 -1.63 -6.95
N ILE A 141 -8.16 -1.75 -5.78
CA ILE A 141 -7.62 -2.53 -4.66
C ILE A 141 -7.50 -4.00 -5.08
N ALA A 142 -8.46 -4.56 -5.81
CA ALA A 142 -8.34 -5.93 -6.32
C ALA A 142 -7.13 -6.09 -7.26
N ASN A 143 -6.85 -5.12 -8.14
CA ASN A 143 -5.68 -5.16 -9.03
C ASN A 143 -4.98 -3.80 -9.12
N VAL A 144 -4.03 -3.57 -8.21
CA VAL A 144 -3.32 -2.29 -8.08
C VAL A 144 -2.46 -1.93 -9.29
N SER A 145 -2.16 -2.90 -10.16
CA SER A 145 -1.36 -2.72 -11.37
C SER A 145 -2.18 -2.37 -12.61
N ASN A 146 -3.52 -2.50 -12.55
CA ASN A 146 -4.41 -2.23 -13.68
C ASN A 146 -4.59 -0.72 -13.90
N LEU A 147 -3.82 -0.16 -14.83
CA LEU A 147 -3.82 1.28 -15.12
C LEU A 147 -5.17 1.80 -15.64
N ASP A 148 -5.93 0.98 -16.37
CA ASP A 148 -7.26 1.35 -16.89
C ASP A 148 -8.26 1.61 -15.76
N SER A 149 -8.14 0.90 -14.63
CA SER A 149 -8.97 1.13 -13.45
C SER A 149 -8.75 2.51 -12.84
N TYR A 150 -7.51 3.02 -12.83
CA TYR A 150 -7.20 4.37 -12.38
C TYR A 150 -7.71 5.43 -13.36
N LYS A 151 -7.56 5.19 -14.67
CA LYS A 151 -8.13 6.04 -15.71
C LYS A 151 -9.65 6.18 -15.56
N LYS A 152 -10.37 5.09 -15.30
CA LYS A 152 -11.81 5.14 -15.02
C LYS A 152 -12.12 5.96 -13.76
N LEU A 153 -11.38 5.73 -12.67
CA LEU A 153 -11.55 6.50 -11.43
C LEU A 153 -11.32 8.00 -11.64
N GLY A 154 -10.29 8.37 -12.39
CA GLY A 154 -9.98 9.75 -12.74
C GLY A 154 -11.13 10.43 -13.50
N LYS A 155 -11.77 9.73 -14.45
CA LYS A 155 -12.97 10.24 -15.15
C LYS A 155 -14.16 10.47 -14.21
N LEU A 156 -14.37 9.56 -13.25
CA LEU A 156 -15.41 9.71 -12.24
C LEU A 156 -15.13 10.94 -11.35
N TYR A 157 -13.87 11.17 -10.97
CA TYR A 157 -13.47 12.37 -10.25
C TYR A 157 -13.64 13.65 -11.04
N ASP A 158 -13.38 13.62 -12.35
CA ASP A 158 -13.64 14.76 -13.22
C ASP A 158 -15.13 15.13 -13.25
N LYS A 159 -16.03 14.13 -13.26
CA LYS A 159 -17.49 14.34 -13.15
C LYS A 159 -17.88 14.96 -11.81
N LEU A 160 -17.15 14.63 -10.74
CA LEU A 160 -17.34 15.21 -9.41
C LEU A 160 -16.62 16.56 -9.22
N GLY A 161 -15.99 17.12 -10.26
CA GLY A 161 -15.25 18.38 -10.17
C GLY A 161 -13.93 18.30 -9.40
N LYS A 162 -13.44 17.10 -9.06
CA LYS A 162 -12.17 16.88 -8.35
C LYS A 162 -10.99 16.95 -9.33
N LYS A 163 -10.55 18.16 -9.66
CA LYS A 163 -9.45 18.42 -10.61
C LYS A 163 -8.06 18.31 -9.99
N GLY A 164 -7.02 18.39 -10.83
CA GLY A 164 -5.61 18.31 -10.44
C GLY A 164 -5.02 16.90 -10.45
N ILE A 165 -3.70 16.82 -10.27
CA ILE A 165 -2.95 15.57 -10.33
C ILE A 165 -3.34 14.67 -9.14
N LYS A 166 -3.64 13.41 -9.43
CA LYS A 166 -3.99 12.41 -8.42
C LYS A 166 -2.77 11.57 -8.05
N LEU A 167 -2.74 11.09 -6.81
CA LEU A 167 -1.69 10.23 -6.30
C LEU A 167 -2.31 9.00 -5.66
N TYR A 168 -1.88 7.84 -6.12
CA TYR A 168 -2.27 6.54 -5.60
C TYR A 168 -1.03 5.75 -5.20
N VAL A 169 -1.06 5.13 -4.03
CA VAL A 169 -0.02 4.25 -3.51
C VAL A 169 -0.67 2.96 -3.06
N ASN A 170 -0.27 1.83 -3.65
CA ASN A 170 -0.88 0.52 -3.42
C ASN A 170 -2.41 0.54 -3.58
N GLY A 171 -2.91 1.26 -4.59
CA GLY A 171 -4.34 1.40 -4.89
C GLY A 171 -5.11 2.36 -3.97
N ALA A 172 -4.50 2.87 -2.91
CA ALA A 172 -5.12 3.82 -1.98
C ALA A 172 -4.67 5.26 -2.26
N GLU A 173 -5.47 6.23 -1.80
CA GLU A 173 -5.11 7.65 -1.83
C GLU A 173 -4.49 8.02 -0.47
N PRO A 174 -3.16 8.25 -0.39
CA PRO A 174 -2.56 8.69 0.86
C PRO A 174 -3.03 10.09 1.22
N THR A 175 -3.08 10.40 2.51
CA THR A 175 -3.27 11.77 2.98
C THR A 175 -1.96 12.55 2.82
N PHE A 176 -2.03 13.76 2.28
CA PHE A 176 -0.89 14.65 2.12
C PHE A 176 -1.32 16.11 2.23
N GLU A 177 -0.43 16.95 2.74
CA GLU A 177 -0.63 18.41 2.85
C GLU A 177 -0.40 19.13 1.51
N VAL A 178 0.42 18.53 0.64
CA VAL A 178 0.74 19.06 -0.69
C VAL A 178 0.37 18.05 -1.75
N ALA A 179 -0.59 18.43 -2.59
CA ALA A 179 -0.94 17.67 -3.78
C ALA A 179 0.22 17.62 -4.77
N PRO A 180 0.37 16.54 -5.55
CA PRO A 180 1.35 16.50 -6.63
C PRO A 180 1.17 17.67 -7.61
N PHE A 181 2.28 18.16 -8.15
CA PHE A 181 2.28 19.27 -9.11
C PHE A 181 3.45 19.15 -10.07
N ILE A 182 3.40 19.91 -11.18
CA ILE A 182 4.47 19.93 -12.17
C ILE A 182 5.35 21.16 -11.95
N ARG A 183 6.67 20.95 -11.93
CA ARG A 183 7.70 21.99 -11.92
C ARG A 183 8.80 21.60 -12.89
N GLU A 184 9.19 22.52 -13.77
CA GLU A 184 10.27 22.28 -14.74
C GLU A 184 10.09 20.98 -15.55
N GLY A 185 8.84 20.68 -15.95
CA GLY A 185 8.52 19.45 -16.68
C GLY A 185 8.51 18.16 -15.86
N ASN A 186 8.78 18.23 -14.55
CA ASN A 186 8.81 17.10 -13.64
C ASN A 186 7.60 17.10 -12.71
N THR A 187 6.99 15.92 -12.51
CA THR A 187 5.93 15.76 -11.49
C THR A 187 6.59 15.57 -10.13
N LEU A 188 6.37 16.54 -9.24
CA LEU A 188 6.81 16.50 -7.85
C LEU A 188 5.71 15.91 -6.97
N VAL A 189 6.13 15.05 -6.04
CA VAL A 189 5.22 14.30 -5.16
C VAL A 189 5.66 14.40 -3.70
N PRO A 190 4.72 14.36 -2.74
CA PRO A 190 5.03 14.39 -1.31
C PRO A 190 5.73 13.09 -0.88
N PHE A 191 7.03 13.18 -0.62
CA PHE A 191 7.86 11.99 -0.42
C PHE A 191 7.50 11.21 0.84
N ARG A 192 7.19 11.91 1.94
CA ARG A 192 6.79 11.29 3.21
C ARG A 192 5.50 10.48 3.07
N ALA A 193 4.46 11.06 2.47
CA ALA A 193 3.16 10.41 2.29
C ALA A 193 3.28 9.11 1.49
N ILE A 194 4.10 9.12 0.43
CA ILE A 194 4.37 7.91 -0.35
C ILE A 194 5.16 6.89 0.45
N SER A 195 6.23 7.32 1.12
CA SER A 195 7.11 6.45 1.91
C SER A 195 6.34 5.74 3.03
N GLU A 196 5.50 6.46 3.78
CA GLU A 196 4.67 5.90 4.85
C GLU A 196 3.57 4.96 4.33
N ALA A 197 2.96 5.30 3.19
CA ALA A 197 1.99 4.41 2.52
C ALA A 197 2.67 3.10 2.07
N LEU A 198 3.94 3.18 1.68
CA LEU A 198 4.84 2.05 1.41
C LEU A 198 5.46 1.45 2.69
N LYS A 199 4.95 1.77 3.89
CA LYS A 199 5.40 1.22 5.18
C LYS A 199 6.86 1.50 5.54
N ALA A 200 7.46 2.52 4.93
CA ALA A 200 8.79 2.99 5.29
C ALA A 200 8.75 3.87 6.55
N THR A 201 9.85 3.87 7.31
CA THR A 201 10.05 4.83 8.40
C THR A 201 10.66 6.10 7.83
N VAL A 202 10.14 7.27 8.24
CA VAL A 202 10.63 8.58 7.80
C VAL A 202 11.14 9.37 8.99
N THR A 203 12.34 9.92 8.90
CA THR A 203 12.96 10.73 9.96
C THR A 203 13.47 12.04 9.36
N TRP A 204 13.20 13.14 10.05
CA TRP A 204 13.73 14.46 9.71
C TRP A 204 14.94 14.76 10.59
N ASN A 205 16.01 15.26 9.98
CA ASN A 205 17.17 15.81 10.66
C ASN A 205 17.23 17.32 10.39
N GLU A 206 17.02 18.11 11.44
CA GLU A 206 17.01 19.58 11.36
C GLU A 206 18.41 20.14 11.09
N GLU A 207 19.44 19.61 11.77
CA GLU A 207 20.83 20.11 11.68
C GLU A 207 21.37 19.99 10.25
N GLU A 208 21.09 18.88 9.59
CA GLU A 208 21.51 18.62 8.22
C GLU A 208 20.48 19.08 7.17
N ARG A 209 19.30 19.56 7.60
CA ARG A 209 18.12 19.80 6.75
C ARG A 209 17.90 18.63 5.79
N SER A 210 17.76 17.42 6.35
CA SER A 210 17.67 16.18 5.57
C SER A 210 16.50 15.28 5.98
N VAL A 211 15.95 14.53 5.01
CA VAL A 211 14.96 13.47 5.25
C VAL A 211 15.65 12.14 5.05
N THR A 212 15.59 11.26 6.05
CA THR A 212 16.01 9.86 5.94
C THR A 212 14.79 8.96 5.89
N VAL A 213 14.76 8.02 4.94
CA VAL A 213 13.72 7.00 4.78
C VAL A 213 14.35 5.64 4.83
N THR A 214 13.79 4.73 5.65
CA THR A 214 14.27 3.35 5.77
C THR A 214 13.15 2.34 5.56
N ARG A 215 13.42 1.31 4.76
CA ARG A 215 12.47 0.22 4.45
C ARG A 215 13.21 -0.99 3.91
N ASP A 216 12.97 -2.20 4.43
CA ASP A 216 13.48 -3.46 3.85
C ASP A 216 14.99 -3.47 3.53
N GLY A 217 15.81 -2.87 4.40
CA GLY A 217 17.26 -2.72 4.20
C GLY A 217 17.69 -1.64 3.20
N ILE A 218 16.73 -0.87 2.67
CA ILE A 218 16.96 0.32 1.87
C ILE A 218 17.01 1.54 2.80
N THR A 219 18.03 2.37 2.63
CA THR A 219 18.16 3.68 3.29
C THR A 219 18.29 4.77 2.23
N VAL A 220 17.35 5.70 2.23
CA VAL A 220 17.35 6.87 1.34
C VAL A 220 17.60 8.11 2.19
N LYS A 221 18.54 8.97 1.80
CA LYS A 221 18.76 10.28 2.41
C LYS A 221 18.60 11.38 1.37
N LEU A 222 17.69 12.30 1.64
CA LEU A 222 17.42 13.48 0.82
C LEU A 222 17.93 14.72 1.53
N PHE A 223 18.68 15.54 0.83
CA PHE A 223 19.12 16.85 1.33
C PHE A 223 18.22 17.93 0.72
N ILE A 224 17.63 18.77 1.56
CA ILE A 224 16.74 19.84 1.09
C ILE A 224 17.53 20.89 0.31
N ASP A 225 16.91 21.41 -0.73
CA ASP A 225 17.45 22.36 -1.71
C ASP A 225 18.67 21.82 -2.49
N SER A 226 18.86 20.50 -2.48
CA SER A 226 19.95 19.82 -3.19
C SER A 226 19.40 18.87 -4.25
N LYS A 227 20.13 18.77 -5.36
CA LYS A 227 19.92 17.71 -6.37
C LYS A 227 20.60 16.40 -5.97
N THR A 228 21.42 16.38 -4.93
CA THR A 228 22.08 15.16 -4.48
C THR A 228 21.22 14.47 -3.42
N ALA A 229 21.01 13.17 -3.60
CA ALA A 229 20.44 12.26 -2.63
C ALA A 229 21.38 11.05 -2.46
N THR A 230 21.17 10.24 -1.42
CA THR A 230 21.83 8.94 -1.33
C THR A 230 20.81 7.82 -1.22
N VAL A 231 21.09 6.69 -1.87
CA VAL A 231 20.34 5.44 -1.76
C VAL A 231 21.33 4.35 -1.40
N ASN A 232 21.19 3.75 -0.22
CA ASN A 232 22.12 2.78 0.37
C ASN A 232 23.57 3.30 0.39
N GLY A 233 23.73 4.58 0.73
CA GLY A 233 25.04 5.25 0.80
C GLY A 233 25.64 5.62 -0.56
N LYS A 234 25.01 5.26 -1.69
CA LYS A 234 25.44 5.67 -3.03
C LYS A 234 24.73 6.96 -3.44
N GLU A 235 25.49 7.91 -3.98
CA GLU A 235 24.91 9.16 -4.47
C GLU A 235 24.03 8.93 -5.72
N VAL A 236 22.92 9.66 -5.77
CA VAL A 236 21.97 9.71 -6.88
C VAL A 236 21.63 11.18 -7.13
N THR A 237 21.59 11.58 -8.41
CA THR A 237 21.25 12.95 -8.81
C THR A 237 19.78 13.04 -9.20
N LEU A 238 19.07 13.97 -8.57
CA LEU A 238 17.68 14.34 -8.87
C LEU A 238 17.62 15.34 -10.03
N GLU A 239 16.59 15.23 -10.87
CA GLU A 239 16.36 16.19 -11.96
C GLU A 239 16.01 17.59 -11.41
N VAL A 240 15.15 17.62 -10.40
CA VAL A 240 14.75 18.80 -9.63
C VAL A 240 15.14 18.55 -8.18
N PRO A 241 15.72 19.55 -7.47
CA PRO A 241 16.15 19.37 -6.08
C PRO A 241 14.97 18.97 -5.19
N ALA A 242 15.26 18.18 -4.15
CA ALA A 242 14.29 17.97 -3.10
C ALA A 242 14.01 19.32 -2.42
N SER A 243 12.75 19.72 -2.29
CA SER A 243 12.38 21.01 -1.69
C SER A 243 11.26 20.84 -0.67
N ILE A 244 11.07 21.85 0.19
CA ILE A 244 9.95 21.89 1.11
C ILE A 244 8.86 22.77 0.50
N GLU A 245 7.66 22.19 0.33
CA GLU A 245 6.46 22.89 -0.09
C GLU A 245 5.42 22.77 1.01
N LYS A 246 4.88 23.88 1.51
CA LYS A 246 3.88 23.91 2.60
C LYS A 246 4.18 22.92 3.74
N GLY A 247 5.45 22.82 4.16
CA GLY A 247 5.89 21.93 5.24
C GLY A 247 6.10 20.45 4.86
N SER A 248 5.95 20.07 3.59
CA SER A 248 6.20 18.72 3.09
C SER A 248 7.39 18.69 2.13
N THR A 249 8.28 17.70 2.30
CA THR A 249 9.34 17.44 1.32
C THR A 249 8.75 16.85 0.05
N VAL A 250 9.03 17.48 -1.08
CA VAL A 250 8.64 17.01 -2.42
C VAL A 250 9.85 16.61 -3.24
N VAL A 251 9.69 15.58 -4.06
CA VAL A 251 10.75 15.05 -4.94
C VAL A 251 10.18 14.67 -6.31
N PRO A 252 11.02 14.57 -7.36
CA PRO A 252 10.60 14.01 -8.63
C PRO A 252 10.05 12.59 -8.46
N VAL A 253 8.88 12.31 -9.05
CA VAL A 253 8.23 11.00 -8.95
C VAL A 253 9.13 9.85 -9.46
N ARG A 254 9.99 10.13 -10.44
CA ARG A 254 10.94 9.15 -11.00
C ARG A 254 11.90 8.63 -9.94
N PHE A 255 12.40 9.51 -9.06
CA PHE A 255 13.30 9.13 -7.97
C PHE A 255 12.65 8.12 -7.02
N VAL A 256 11.34 8.24 -6.77
CA VAL A 256 10.61 7.31 -5.89
C VAL A 256 10.71 5.87 -6.39
N SER A 257 10.60 5.66 -7.70
CA SER A 257 10.66 4.32 -8.31
C SER A 257 12.02 3.66 -8.05
N GLU A 258 13.09 4.40 -8.30
CA GLU A 258 14.46 3.92 -8.15
C GLU A 258 14.84 3.71 -6.68
N ALA A 259 14.43 4.65 -5.81
CA ALA A 259 14.85 4.67 -4.44
C ALA A 259 14.13 3.64 -3.56
N LEU A 260 12.84 3.37 -3.80
CA LEU A 260 12.01 2.53 -2.92
C LEU A 260 11.62 1.16 -3.50
N LYS A 261 12.21 0.76 -4.64
CA LYS A 261 11.84 -0.48 -5.37
C LYS A 261 10.33 -0.59 -5.64
N ALA A 262 9.72 0.54 -5.99
CA ALA A 262 8.30 0.62 -6.33
C ALA A 262 8.13 0.84 -7.84
N ALA A 263 7.09 0.25 -8.41
CA ALA A 263 6.63 0.59 -9.74
C ALA A 263 5.94 1.95 -9.70
N VAL A 264 6.33 2.84 -10.61
CA VAL A 264 5.68 4.14 -10.82
C VAL A 264 5.11 4.16 -12.23
N LYS A 265 3.82 4.50 -12.34
CA LYS A 265 3.10 4.68 -13.60
C LYS A 265 2.46 6.05 -13.63
N TRP A 266 2.44 6.64 -14.81
CA TRP A 266 1.73 7.88 -15.10
C TRP A 266 0.56 7.55 -16.02
N GLU A 267 -0.66 7.85 -15.58
CA GLU A 267 -1.84 7.87 -16.42
C GLU A 267 -2.05 9.31 -16.91
N SER A 268 -1.98 9.52 -18.22
CA SER A 268 -1.94 10.85 -18.80
C SER A 268 -3.30 11.49 -19.02
N GLU A 269 -4.36 10.71 -19.26
CA GLU A 269 -5.69 11.23 -19.60
C GLU A 269 -6.33 11.94 -18.40
N THR A 270 -6.10 11.39 -17.21
CA THR A 270 -6.64 11.84 -15.92
C THR A 270 -5.57 12.33 -14.97
N GLN A 271 -4.32 12.46 -15.45
CA GLN A 271 -3.18 12.98 -14.71
C GLN A 271 -3.01 12.31 -13.35
N SER A 272 -2.77 11.00 -13.37
CA SER A 272 -2.66 10.19 -12.15
C SER A 272 -1.28 9.57 -12.01
N VAL A 273 -0.66 9.83 -10.86
CA VAL A 273 0.53 9.11 -10.39
C VAL A 273 0.06 7.84 -9.69
N VAL A 274 0.46 6.69 -10.21
CA VAL A 274 0.13 5.37 -9.64
C VAL A 274 1.43 4.70 -9.19
N ILE A 275 1.50 4.38 -7.90
CA ILE A 275 2.67 3.76 -7.27
C ILE A 275 2.23 2.45 -6.63
N TYR A 276 2.97 1.37 -6.86
CA TYR A 276 2.72 0.09 -6.19
C TYR A 276 4.01 -0.70 -6.02
N GLU A 277 4.01 -1.62 -5.06
CA GLU A 277 5.15 -2.49 -4.78
C GLU A 277 5.39 -3.49 -5.94
N GLN A 278 6.66 -3.78 -6.25
CA GLN A 278 7.05 -4.77 -7.25
C GLN A 278 7.10 -6.19 -6.68
#